data_AF-A0A4V1ZRR2-F1
#
_entry.id   AF-A0A4V1ZRR2-F1
#
_cell.length_a   1.000
_cell.length_b   1.000
_cell.length_c   1.000
_cell.angle_alpha   90.00
_cell.angle_beta   90.00
_cell.angle_gamma   90.00
#
_symmetry.space_group_name_H-M   'P 1'
#
loop_
_entity.id
_entity.type
_entity.pdbx_description
1 polymer ?
#
loop_
_entity_poly.entity_id
_entity_poly.type
_entity_poly.pdbx_seq_one_letter_code
_entity_poly.pdbx_strand_id
1 'polypeptide(L)'
;ALLDTKYNDDNFRGRLALHTGTYVESNYAAEPQLLKNIFEASAGFKLFDKVWIDAGIFPAHIGFESAISKDNWTYSRSLMADYSPYYEAGVKVSTNFTDNFSGQFLVLNGWQNIKENNNSKAVGFQFQYKPLDKLTLTYNNFLGNEMPDNAPELRFFNLNKKAA
;
A
#
# COMPACT_ATOMS: atom_id res chain seq x y z
N ALA A 1 12.39 -3.45 14.73
CA ALA A 1 11.38 -4.37 15.29
C ALA A 1 10.00 -3.97 14.79
N LEU A 2 9.10 -4.93 14.58
CA LEU A 2 7.70 -4.72 14.15
C LEU A 2 6.80 -5.46 15.15
N LEU A 3 5.76 -4.78 15.63
CA LEU A 3 4.73 -5.34 16.50
C LEU A 3 3.37 -5.00 15.89
N ASP A 4 2.54 -6.01 15.64
CA ASP A 4 1.22 -5.80 15.07
C ASP A 4 0.10 -6.49 15.85
N THR A 5 -1.09 -5.90 15.74
CA THR A 5 -2.35 -6.46 16.22
C THR A 5 -3.40 -6.33 15.12
N LYS A 6 -4.24 -7.34 15.01
CA LYS A 6 -5.30 -7.43 14.00
C LYS A 6 -6.62 -7.77 14.68
N TYR A 7 -7.65 -7.04 14.30
CA TYR A 7 -9.03 -7.33 14.62
C TYR A 7 -9.78 -7.66 13.33
N ASN A 8 -10.57 -8.74 13.32
CA ASN A 8 -11.34 -9.14 12.15
C ASN A 8 -12.62 -9.83 12.59
N ASP A 9 -13.73 -9.27 12.14
CA ASP A 9 -15.10 -9.72 12.36
C ASP A 9 -15.84 -9.73 11.01
N ASP A 10 -17.09 -10.18 10.98
CA ASP A 10 -17.86 -10.34 9.74
C ASP A 10 -18.05 -9.02 8.98
N ASN A 11 -18.16 -7.91 9.71
CA ASN A 11 -18.44 -6.58 9.14
C ASN A 11 -17.32 -5.56 9.36
N PHE A 12 -16.36 -5.85 10.24
CA PHE A 12 -15.31 -4.91 10.64
C PHE A 12 -13.94 -5.57 10.64
N ARG A 13 -12.95 -4.85 10.12
CA ARG A 13 -11.55 -5.25 10.23
C ARG A 13 -10.70 -4.06 10.62
N GLY A 14 -9.68 -4.29 11.43
CA GLY A 14 -8.77 -3.26 11.88
C GLY A 14 -7.37 -3.84 12.02
N ARG A 15 -6.36 -3.03 11.73
CA ARG A 15 -4.97 -3.40 11.92
C ARG A 15 -4.18 -2.23 12.45
N LEU A 16 -3.38 -2.51 13.48
CA LEU A 16 -2.42 -1.56 14.03
C LEU A 16 -1.08 -2.26 14.11
N ALA A 17 -0.07 -1.70 13.45
CA ALA A 17 1.30 -2.17 13.47
C ALA A 17 2.23 -1.00 13.77
N LEU A 18 3.11 -1.21 14.73
CA LEU A 18 4.14 -0.27 15.15
C LEU A 18 5.51 -0.82 14.79
N HIS A 19 6.41 0.06 14.36
CA HIS A 19 7.77 -0.30 14.03
C HIS A 19 8.80 0.68 14.59
N THR A 20 10.03 0.20 14.71
CA THR A 20 11.18 0.99 15.14
C THR A 20 12.47 0.42 14.56
N GLY A 21 13.50 1.26 14.47
CA GLY A 21 14.83 0.93 13.95
C GLY A 21 15.23 1.79 12.76
N THR A 22 16.39 1.48 12.18
CA THR A 22 17.02 2.26 11.11
C THR A 22 16.16 2.41 9.85
N TYR A 23 15.33 1.40 9.54
CA TYR A 23 14.36 1.47 8.45
C TYR A 23 13.37 2.64 8.62
N VAL A 24 12.87 2.84 9.84
CA VAL A 24 11.95 3.94 10.15
C VAL A 24 12.66 5.28 10.01
N GLU A 25 13.89 5.37 10.54
CA GLU A 25 14.68 6.59 10.50
C GLU A 25 15.02 7.03 9.07
N SER A 26 15.24 6.08 8.15
CA SER A 26 15.57 6.38 6.76
C SER A 26 14.32 6.57 5.90
N ASN A 27 13.36 5.65 5.96
CA ASN A 27 12.24 5.63 5.00
C ASN A 27 11.05 6.51 5.43
N TYR A 28 10.93 6.82 6.73
CA TYR A 28 9.90 7.72 7.28
C TYR A 28 10.50 9.04 7.78
N ALA A 29 11.72 9.39 7.34
CA ALA A 29 12.45 10.58 7.78
C ALA A 29 11.66 11.88 7.59
N ALA A 30 10.85 11.94 6.52
CA ALA A 30 10.04 13.09 6.15
C ALA A 30 8.70 13.17 6.92
N GLU A 31 8.32 12.12 7.65
CA GLU A 31 7.05 12.06 8.35
C GLU A 31 7.11 12.68 9.75
N PRO A 32 5.97 13.21 10.27
CA PRO A 32 5.90 13.69 11.65
C PRO A 32 6.35 12.63 12.67
N GLN A 33 7.00 13.08 13.74
CA GLN A 33 7.62 12.20 14.75
C GLN A 33 6.66 11.18 15.38
N LEU A 34 5.36 11.48 15.45
CA LEU A 34 4.34 10.56 15.96
C LEU A 34 3.93 9.51 14.91
N LEU A 35 3.97 9.84 13.63
CA LEU A 35 3.50 8.97 12.55
C LEU A 35 4.59 8.04 12.02
N LYS A 36 5.86 8.44 12.11
CA LYS A 36 6.98 7.60 11.64
C LYS A 36 7.01 6.20 12.26
N ASN A 37 6.56 6.04 13.51
CA ASN A 37 6.57 4.75 14.20
C ASN A 37 5.33 3.88 13.90
N ILE A 38 4.42 4.36 13.06
CA ILE A 38 3.23 3.62 12.63
C ILE A 38 3.56 2.97 11.29
N PHE A 39 3.58 1.65 11.26
CA PHE A 39 3.75 0.87 10.03
C PHE A 39 2.41 0.64 9.32
N GLU A 40 1.37 0.33 10.08
CA GLU A 40 0.01 0.15 9.57
C GLU A 40 -0.97 0.65 10.63
N ALA A 41 -1.97 1.41 10.23
CA ALA A 41 -3.06 1.83 11.08
C ALA A 41 -4.29 1.98 10.19
N SER A 42 -5.01 0.88 10.00
CA SER A 42 -6.14 0.80 9.08
C SER A 42 -7.40 0.31 9.80
N ALA A 43 -8.53 0.86 9.40
CA ALA A 43 -9.85 0.39 9.80
C ALA A 43 -10.71 0.21 8.55
N GLY A 44 -11.48 -0.86 8.51
CA GLY A 44 -12.28 -1.23 7.36
C GLY A 44 -13.63 -1.80 7.74
N PHE A 45 -14.58 -1.58 6.84
CA PHE A 45 -15.97 -1.97 6.96
C PHE A 45 -16.43 -2.69 5.69
N LYS A 46 -17.24 -3.74 5.88
CA LYS A 46 -17.82 -4.54 4.79
C LYS A 46 -19.07 -3.85 4.24
N LEU A 47 -19.04 -3.39 2.99
CA LEU A 47 -20.20 -2.75 2.35
C LEU A 47 -21.19 -3.77 1.80
N PHE A 48 -20.67 -4.79 1.11
CA PHE A 48 -21.46 -5.83 0.46
C PHE A 48 -20.74 -7.16 0.60
N ASP A 49 -21.38 -8.24 0.13
CA ASP A 49 -20.68 -9.51 0.07
C ASP A 49 -19.42 -9.37 -0.78
N LYS A 50 -18.27 -9.67 -0.17
CA LYS A 50 -16.91 -9.55 -0.73
C LYS A 50 -16.38 -8.11 -0.97
N VAL A 51 -17.16 -7.05 -0.74
CA VAL A 51 -16.70 -5.65 -0.92
C VAL A 51 -16.36 -5.00 0.41
N TRP A 52 -15.13 -4.50 0.53
CA TRP A 52 -14.63 -3.83 1.72
C TRP A 52 -14.13 -2.42 1.39
N ILE A 53 -14.38 -1.49 2.29
CA ILE A 53 -13.73 -0.18 2.29
C ILE A 53 -12.82 -0.12 3.50
N ASP A 54 -11.55 0.23 3.29
CA ASP A 54 -10.57 0.50 4.35
C ASP A 54 -10.07 1.92 4.27
N ALA A 55 -9.81 2.54 5.41
CA ALA A 55 -9.18 3.84 5.51
C ALA A 55 -8.03 3.80 6.53
N GLY A 56 -6.97 4.54 6.25
CA GLY A 56 -5.83 4.72 7.15
C GLY A 56 -4.49 4.57 6.45
N ILE A 57 -3.50 4.11 7.21
CA ILE A 57 -2.13 3.88 6.75
C ILE A 57 -1.97 2.38 6.49
N PHE A 58 -1.51 1.99 5.33
CA PHE A 58 -1.29 0.60 4.96
C PHE A 58 -0.03 0.43 4.10
N PRO A 59 0.53 -0.79 4.03
CA PRO A 59 1.59 -1.10 3.08
C PRO A 59 1.14 -0.78 1.65
N ALA A 60 2.07 -0.27 0.85
CA ALA A 60 1.74 0.15 -0.52
C ALA A 60 1.16 -0.99 -1.36
N HIS A 61 0.16 -0.68 -2.18
CA HIS A 61 -0.40 -1.66 -3.11
C HIS A 61 0.57 -2.02 -4.26
N ILE A 62 1.51 -1.13 -4.54
CA ILE A 62 2.57 -1.30 -5.53
C ILE A 62 3.86 -1.66 -4.81
N GLY A 63 4.45 -2.79 -5.16
CA GLY A 63 5.76 -3.20 -4.66
C GLY A 63 6.06 -4.64 -5.06
N PHE A 64 7.27 -4.88 -5.55
CA PHE A 64 7.71 -6.25 -5.83
C PHE A 64 8.26 -6.93 -4.57
N GLU A 65 8.94 -6.15 -3.74
CA GLU A 65 9.53 -6.52 -2.45
C GLU A 65 8.77 -5.86 -1.31
N SER A 66 8.74 -6.54 -0.17
CA SER A 66 8.18 -6.03 1.08
C SER A 66 9.18 -5.12 1.79
N ALA A 67 8.66 -4.17 2.56
CA ALA A 67 9.45 -3.42 3.54
C ALA A 67 10.11 -4.35 4.58
N ILE A 68 9.49 -5.51 4.85
CA ILE A 68 9.96 -6.51 5.80
C ILE A 68 10.94 -7.45 5.09
N SER A 69 12.23 -7.36 5.43
CA SER A 69 13.27 -8.12 4.75
C SER A 69 13.10 -9.64 4.81
N LYS A 70 12.45 -10.19 5.85
CA LYS A 70 12.23 -11.65 5.96
C LYS A 70 11.30 -12.18 4.86
N ASP A 71 10.46 -11.32 4.29
CA ASP A 71 9.46 -11.70 3.28
C ASP A 71 10.04 -11.61 1.86
N ASN A 72 11.29 -11.19 1.71
CA ASN A 72 11.96 -11.02 0.43
C ASN A 72 12.87 -12.22 0.11
N TRP A 73 12.96 -12.57 -1.17
CA TRP A 73 13.83 -13.65 -1.64
C TRP A 73 15.31 -13.28 -1.59
N THR A 74 15.65 -12.01 -1.75
CA THR A 74 17.02 -11.51 -1.74
C THR A 74 17.28 -10.71 -0.47
N TYR A 75 18.49 -10.85 0.06
CA TYR A 75 18.94 -10.06 1.21
C TYR A 75 19.19 -8.59 0.85
N SER A 76 19.72 -8.35 -0.36
CA SER A 76 19.83 -7.02 -0.96
C SER A 76 18.53 -6.62 -1.64
N ARG A 77 18.20 -5.33 -1.59
CA ARG A 77 17.04 -4.77 -2.29
C ARG A 77 17.33 -4.58 -3.77
N SER A 78 16.30 -4.78 -4.59
CA SER A 78 16.37 -4.40 -6.01
C SER A 78 16.19 -2.89 -6.18
N LEU A 79 16.77 -2.33 -7.25
CA LEU A 79 16.53 -0.93 -7.62
C LEU A 79 15.03 -0.63 -7.74
N MET A 80 14.27 -1.58 -8.29
CA MET A 80 12.83 -1.43 -8.46
C MET A 80 12.08 -1.30 -7.12
N ALA A 81 12.53 -1.97 -6.06
CA ALA A 81 11.96 -1.83 -4.73
C ALA A 81 12.18 -0.42 -4.16
N ASP A 82 13.38 0.13 -4.34
CA ASP A 82 13.71 1.49 -3.89
C ASP A 82 13.00 2.59 -4.70
N TYR A 83 12.62 2.30 -5.94
CA TYR A 83 11.80 3.18 -6.78
C TYR A 83 10.29 2.93 -6.66
N SER A 84 9.83 2.10 -5.71
CA SER A 84 8.40 1.86 -5.41
C SER A 84 8.05 2.35 -4.00
N PRO A 85 6.80 2.75 -3.70
CA PRO A 85 6.44 3.20 -2.36
C PRO A 85 6.37 1.98 -1.43
N TYR A 86 6.74 2.15 -0.16
CA TYR A 86 6.61 1.08 0.85
C TYR A 86 5.33 1.19 1.68
N TYR A 87 4.79 2.40 1.82
CA TYR A 87 3.57 2.68 2.58
C TYR A 87 2.74 3.72 1.87
N GLU A 88 1.43 3.70 2.13
CA GLU A 88 0.45 4.61 1.56
C GLU A 88 -0.58 4.97 2.63
N ALA A 89 -1.10 6.19 2.57
CA ALA A 89 -2.20 6.63 3.42
C ALA A 89 -3.37 7.08 2.56
N GLY A 90 -4.59 6.65 2.92
CA GLY A 90 -5.79 7.03 2.20
C GLY A 90 -6.94 6.07 2.43
N VAL A 91 -7.77 5.92 1.41
CA VAL A 91 -8.94 5.04 1.40
C VAL A 91 -8.78 4.05 0.26
N LYS A 92 -9.05 2.76 0.51
CA LYS A 92 -9.11 1.74 -0.52
C LYS A 92 -10.43 1.00 -0.49
N VAL A 93 -10.90 0.63 -1.67
CA VAL A 93 -12.03 -0.26 -1.87
C VAL A 93 -11.47 -1.55 -2.46
N SER A 94 -11.75 -2.69 -1.85
CA SER A 94 -11.28 -3.99 -2.30
C SER A 94 -12.44 -4.94 -2.53
N THR A 95 -12.36 -5.75 -3.59
CA THR A 95 -13.38 -6.74 -3.92
C THR A 95 -12.78 -7.98 -4.59
N ASN A 96 -13.40 -9.13 -4.32
CA ASN A 96 -13.14 -10.37 -5.05
C ASN A 96 -14.28 -10.57 -6.04
N PHE A 97 -14.01 -10.31 -7.32
CA PHE A 97 -14.99 -10.48 -8.40
C PHE A 97 -15.29 -11.96 -8.63
N THR A 98 -14.27 -12.81 -8.56
CA THR A 98 -14.37 -14.28 -8.61
C THR A 98 -13.35 -14.87 -7.64
N ASP A 99 -13.35 -16.19 -7.46
CA ASP A 99 -12.37 -16.86 -6.59
C ASP A 99 -10.91 -16.70 -7.07
N ASN A 100 -10.75 -16.42 -8.37
CA ASN A 100 -9.46 -16.28 -9.03
C ASN A 100 -9.14 -14.85 -9.47
N PHE A 101 -10.08 -13.91 -9.31
CA PHE A 101 -9.90 -12.52 -9.73
C PHE A 101 -10.34 -11.54 -8.64
N SER A 102 -9.39 -10.72 -8.22
CA SER A 102 -9.60 -9.67 -7.22
C SER A 102 -9.11 -8.34 -7.74
N GLY A 103 -9.69 -7.27 -7.23
CA GLY A 103 -9.27 -5.92 -7.55
C GLY A 103 -9.42 -5.01 -6.35
N GLN A 104 -8.61 -3.95 -6.37
CA GLN A 104 -8.74 -2.86 -5.44
C GLN A 104 -8.48 -1.53 -6.13
N PHE A 105 -9.22 -0.53 -5.66
CA PHE A 105 -9.09 0.85 -6.06
C PHE A 105 -8.72 1.67 -4.84
N LEU A 106 -7.77 2.58 -4.99
CA LEU A 106 -7.22 3.37 -3.89
C LEU A 106 -7.30 4.86 -4.24
N VAL A 107 -7.65 5.68 -3.25
CA VAL A 107 -7.49 7.12 -3.27
C VAL A 107 -6.53 7.46 -2.14
N LEU A 108 -5.38 8.01 -2.49
CA LEU A 108 -4.23 8.14 -1.63
C LEU A 108 -3.84 9.61 -1.49
N ASN A 109 -3.15 9.91 -0.40
CA ASN A 109 -2.54 11.22 -0.16
C ASN A 109 -1.44 11.47 -1.21
N GLY A 110 -0.48 10.55 -1.33
CA GLY A 110 0.57 10.63 -2.35
C GLY A 110 1.51 9.42 -2.34
N TRP A 111 2.65 9.57 -3.01
CA TRP A 111 3.68 8.56 -3.13
C TRP A 111 4.53 8.48 -1.86
N GLN A 112 4.22 7.53 -0.99
CA GLN A 112 4.92 7.35 0.28
C GLN A 112 4.73 8.56 1.22
N ASN A 113 3.51 9.10 1.27
CA ASN A 113 3.11 10.19 2.15
C ASN A 113 2.01 9.75 3.11
N ILE A 114 2.27 9.82 4.42
CA ILE A 114 1.22 9.77 5.43
C ILE A 114 0.65 11.17 5.61
N LYS A 115 1.50 12.14 5.93
CA LYS A 115 1.10 13.54 5.96
C LYS A 115 1.09 14.11 4.54
N GLU A 116 -0.05 14.67 4.19
CA GLU A 116 -0.26 15.34 2.92
C GLU A 116 0.71 16.52 2.71
N ASN A 117 1.28 16.62 1.51
CA ASN A 117 2.18 17.70 1.11
C ASN A 117 1.54 18.69 0.11
N ASN A 118 0.36 18.37 -0.46
CA ASN A 118 -0.35 19.19 -1.44
C ASN A 118 -1.88 19.02 -1.34
N ASN A 119 -2.67 19.76 -2.11
CA ASN A 119 -4.14 19.56 -2.12
C ASN A 119 -4.60 18.49 -3.13
N SER A 120 -3.68 17.90 -3.88
CA SER A 120 -3.98 16.86 -4.86
C SER A 120 -4.24 15.52 -4.13
N LYS A 121 -4.85 14.57 -4.83
CA LYS A 121 -4.98 13.18 -4.38
C LYS A 121 -4.44 12.29 -5.48
N ALA A 122 -3.77 11.22 -5.07
CA ALA A 122 -3.37 10.17 -5.98
C ALA A 122 -4.45 9.09 -6.06
N VAL A 123 -4.50 8.39 -7.19
CA VAL A 123 -5.35 7.22 -7.39
C VAL A 123 -4.51 6.03 -7.75
N GLY A 124 -4.90 4.87 -7.22
CA GLY A 124 -4.22 3.60 -7.41
C GLY A 124 -5.19 2.52 -7.86
N PHE A 125 -4.73 1.65 -8.74
CA PHE A 125 -5.47 0.45 -9.15
C PHE A 125 -4.58 -0.76 -8.99
N GLN A 126 -5.12 -1.82 -8.40
CA GLN A 126 -4.47 -3.13 -8.42
C GLN A 126 -5.47 -4.20 -8.82
N PHE A 127 -5.06 -5.04 -9.77
CA PHE A 127 -5.79 -6.23 -10.18
C PHE A 127 -4.90 -7.44 -9.99
N GLN A 128 -5.44 -8.48 -9.37
CA GLN A 128 -4.75 -9.75 -9.19
C GLN A 128 -5.57 -10.88 -9.79
N TYR A 129 -4.94 -11.62 -10.69
CA TYR A 129 -5.52 -12.77 -11.40
C TYR A 129 -4.71 -14.03 -11.15
N LYS A 130 -5.39 -15.09 -10.70
CA LYS A 130 -4.82 -16.39 -10.35
C LYS A 130 -5.42 -17.49 -11.23
N PRO A 131 -4.94 -17.65 -12.47
CA PRO A 131 -5.47 -18.67 -13.38
C PRO A 131 -5.16 -20.10 -12.95
N LEU A 132 -4.09 -20.30 -12.16
CA LEU A 132 -3.62 -21.59 -11.66
C LEU A 132 -3.11 -21.40 -10.23
N ASP A 133 -3.09 -22.46 -9.41
CA ASP A 133 -2.66 -22.40 -8.00
C ASP A 133 -1.25 -21.83 -7.80
N LYS A 134 -0.36 -22.05 -8.77
CA LYS A 134 1.04 -21.58 -8.74
C LYS A 134 1.28 -20.28 -9.50
N LEU A 135 0.31 -19.81 -10.29
CA LEU A 135 0.49 -18.63 -11.15
C LEU A 135 -0.35 -17.47 -10.64
N THR A 136 0.31 -16.42 -10.17
CA THR A 136 -0.35 -15.15 -9.82
C THR A 136 0.17 -14.03 -10.71
N LEU A 137 -0.75 -13.38 -11.41
CA LEU A 137 -0.52 -12.17 -12.19
C LEU A 137 -1.06 -10.98 -11.41
N THR A 138 -0.23 -9.97 -11.20
CA THR A 138 -0.63 -8.73 -10.53
C THR A 138 -0.30 -7.55 -11.42
N TYR A 139 -1.30 -6.73 -11.70
CA TYR A 139 -1.19 -5.46 -12.40
C TYR A 139 -1.42 -4.34 -11.41
N ASN A 140 -0.50 -3.39 -11.30
CA ASN A 140 -0.65 -2.25 -10.41
C ASN A 140 -0.39 -0.94 -11.16
N ASN A 141 -1.14 0.09 -10.83
CA ASN A 141 -0.98 1.42 -11.39
C ASN A 141 -1.17 2.50 -10.34
N PHE A 142 -0.40 3.56 -10.44
CA PHE A 142 -0.52 4.77 -9.64
C PHE A 142 -0.53 5.99 -10.55
N LEU A 143 -1.43 6.91 -10.25
CA LEU A 143 -1.56 8.19 -10.91
C LEU A 143 -1.79 9.26 -9.85
N GLY A 144 -0.86 10.19 -9.69
CA GLY A 144 -0.98 11.24 -8.67
C GLY A 144 -0.05 12.41 -8.93
N ASN A 145 -0.40 13.58 -8.42
CA ASN A 145 0.51 14.73 -8.41
C ASN A 145 1.29 14.73 -7.09
N GLU A 146 2.61 14.69 -7.19
CA GLU A 146 3.51 14.61 -6.03
C GLU A 146 4.17 15.96 -5.69
N MET A 147 3.98 16.98 -6.54
CA MET A 147 4.56 18.30 -6.35
C MET A 147 3.62 19.25 -5.59
N PRO A 148 4.16 20.31 -4.96
CA PRO A 148 3.35 21.37 -4.36
C PRO A 148 2.41 22.03 -5.37
N ASP A 149 1.29 22.57 -4.91
CA ASP A 149 0.22 23.13 -5.76
C ASP A 149 0.69 24.18 -6.78
N ASN A 150 1.83 24.83 -6.51
CA ASN A 150 2.39 25.88 -7.37
C ASN A 150 3.16 25.36 -8.60
N ALA A 151 3.41 24.05 -8.70
CA ALA A 151 4.10 23.41 -9.84
C ALA A 151 3.66 21.93 -10.00
N PRO A 152 2.41 21.66 -10.40
CA PRO A 152 1.87 20.30 -10.45
C PRO A 152 2.58 19.45 -11.51
N GLU A 153 3.06 18.26 -11.11
CA GLU A 153 3.66 17.28 -12.00
C GLU A 153 3.01 15.91 -11.78
N LEU A 154 2.44 15.36 -12.85
CA LEU A 154 1.72 14.10 -12.80
C LEU A 154 2.71 12.93 -12.81
N ARG A 155 2.75 12.17 -11.71
CA ARG A 155 3.42 10.88 -11.65
C ARG A 155 2.48 9.81 -12.17
N PHE A 156 2.93 9.09 -13.20
CA PHE A 156 2.33 7.83 -13.64
C PHE A 156 3.33 6.69 -13.41
N PHE A 157 2.91 5.65 -12.70
CA PHE A 157 3.73 4.47 -12.46
C PHE A 157 2.93 3.19 -12.70
N ASN A 158 3.51 2.24 -13.42
CA ASN A 158 2.91 0.94 -13.68
C ASN A 158 3.90 -0.18 -13.33
N LEU A 159 3.41 -1.20 -12.62
CA LEU A 159 4.21 -2.38 -12.26
C LEU A 159 3.42 -3.66 -12.46
N ASN A 160 3.98 -4.56 -13.27
CA ASN A 160 3.43 -5.87 -13.57
C ASN A 160 4.29 -6.95 -12.91
N LYS A 161 3.67 -7.80 -12.09
CA LYS A 161 4.33 -8.91 -11.40
C LYS A 161 3.74 -10.24 -11.84
N LYS A 162 4.62 -11.19 -12.14
CA LYS A 162 4.31 -12.60 -12.32
C LYS A 162 5.01 -13.38 -11.21
N ALA A 163 4.26 -14.06 -10.36
CA ALA A 163 4.78 -15.05 -9.43
C ALA A 163 4.38 -16.44 -9.96
N ALA A 164 5.35 -17.34 -10.09
CA ALA A 164 5.22 -18.70 -10.61
C ALA A 164 5.85 -19.69 -9.63
#